data_AF-A0A2S6ZMQ4-F1
#
_entry.id   AF-A0A2S6ZMQ4-F1
#
_cell.length_a   1.000
_cell.length_b   1.000
_cell.length_c   1.000
_cell.angle_alpha   90.00
_cell.angle_beta   90.00
_cell.angle_gamma   90.00
#
_symmetry.space_group_name_H-M   'P 1'
#
loop_
_entity.id
_entity.type
_entity.pdbx_description
1 polymer ?
#
loop_
_entity_poly.entity_id
_entity_poly.type
_entity_poly.pdbx_seq_one_letter_code
_entity_poly.pdbx_strand_id
1 'polypeptide(L)'
;MTVGTFLLLVFFAGCTAIFLALSKALKTRSDNATFDHDFQRFYGYKNTRIAVSTARAMIKFKAGSRIKAYALSDVRSWEKHWHNYNREGTLTLNVRDVDHPVWTIKFGNETEMNKWYELVSQAVNEKLKL
;
A
#
# COMPACT_ATOMS: atom_id res chain seq x y z
N MET A 1 7.74 27.85 -45.07
CA MET A 1 7.71 27.05 -43.83
C MET A 1 9.10 26.49 -43.62
N THR A 2 9.83 26.94 -42.59
CA THR A 2 11.26 26.61 -42.40
C THR A 2 11.45 25.42 -41.47
N VAL A 3 12.35 24.52 -41.85
CA VAL A 3 12.72 23.25 -41.21
C VAL A 3 13.15 23.40 -39.73
N GLY A 4 13.49 24.62 -39.30
CA GLY A 4 13.89 24.93 -37.93
C GLY A 4 12.81 24.76 -36.85
N THR A 5 11.53 24.70 -37.21
CA THR A 5 10.44 24.55 -36.22
C THR A 5 10.20 23.11 -35.77
N PHE A 6 10.70 22.11 -36.51
CA PHE A 6 10.50 20.69 -36.18
C PHE A 6 11.52 20.14 -35.16
N LEU A 7 12.71 20.71 -35.08
CA LEU A 7 13.78 20.23 -34.18
C LEU A 7 13.58 20.65 -32.71
N LEU A 8 12.81 21.70 -32.45
CA LEU A 8 12.48 22.17 -31.09
C LEU A 8 11.39 21.33 -30.40
N LEU A 9 10.51 20.69 -31.15
CA LEU A 9 9.42 19.87 -30.59
C LEU A 9 9.89 18.48 -30.13
N VAL A 10 10.94 17.93 -30.75
CA VAL A 10 11.44 16.59 -30.40
C VAL A 10 12.25 16.60 -29.08
N PHE A 11 12.95 17.70 -28.77
CA PHE A 11 13.72 17.81 -27.51
C PHE A 11 12.83 18.01 -26.27
N PHE A 12 11.70 18.71 -26.38
CA PHE A 12 10.78 18.89 -25.24
C PHE A 12 9.98 17.63 -24.88
N ALA A 13 9.70 16.76 -25.86
CA ALA A 13 9.05 15.47 -25.63
C ALA A 13 9.98 14.46 -24.90
N GLY A 14 11.29 14.49 -25.17
CA GLY A 14 12.26 13.64 -24.49
C GLY A 14 12.48 14.00 -23.01
N CYS A 15 12.59 15.29 -22.68
CA CYS A 15 12.84 15.73 -21.31
C CYS A 15 11.63 15.48 -20.39
N THR A 16 10.40 15.61 -20.89
CA THR A 16 9.19 15.37 -20.09
C THR A 16 9.01 13.88 -19.73
N ALA A 17 9.29 12.96 -20.66
CA ALA A 17 9.23 11.53 -20.39
C ALA A 17 10.26 11.07 -19.36
N ILE A 18 11.49 11.60 -19.41
CA ILE A 18 12.55 11.28 -18.45
C ILE A 18 12.22 11.86 -17.06
N PHE A 19 11.71 13.10 -16.99
CA PHE A 19 11.25 13.68 -15.72
C PHE A 19 10.06 12.93 -15.12
N LEU A 20 9.10 12.47 -15.93
CA LEU A 20 7.95 11.67 -15.47
C LEU A 20 8.36 10.28 -14.97
N ALA A 21 9.31 9.62 -15.66
CA ALA A 21 9.84 8.33 -15.22
C ALA A 21 10.68 8.47 -13.94
N LEU A 22 11.51 9.51 -13.85
CA LEU A 22 12.36 9.78 -12.69
C LEU A 22 11.53 10.21 -11.47
N SER A 23 10.49 11.02 -11.66
CA SER A 23 9.58 11.43 -10.57
C SER A 23 8.74 10.27 -10.05
N LYS A 24 8.26 9.37 -10.92
CA LYS A 24 7.62 8.11 -10.49
C LYS A 24 8.57 7.21 -9.72
N ALA A 25 9.80 7.02 -10.22
CA ALA A 25 10.81 6.20 -9.56
C ALA A 25 11.28 6.77 -8.20
N LEU A 26 11.42 8.11 -8.10
CA LEU A 26 11.74 8.80 -6.84
C LEU A 26 10.58 8.73 -5.84
N LYS A 27 9.33 8.88 -6.31
CA LYS A 27 8.13 8.69 -5.48
C LYS A 27 8.05 7.26 -4.92
N THR A 28 8.26 6.25 -5.76
CA THR A 28 8.29 4.83 -5.34
C THR A 28 9.46 4.49 -4.39
N ARG A 29 10.62 5.15 -4.54
CA ARG A 29 11.77 4.96 -3.64
C ARG A 29 11.56 5.65 -2.28
N SER A 30 10.95 6.84 -2.29
CA SER A 30 10.50 7.55 -1.08
C SER A 30 9.43 6.77 -0.33
N ASP A 31 8.41 6.25 -1.04
CA ASP A 31 7.28 5.53 -0.43
C ASP A 31 7.68 4.23 0.28
N ASN A 32 8.80 3.61 -0.13
CA ASN A 32 9.41 2.44 0.51
C ASN A 32 10.28 2.80 1.74
N ALA A 33 10.97 3.94 1.73
CA ALA A 33 11.75 4.43 2.87
C ALA A 33 10.85 4.99 3.99
N THR A 34 9.63 5.40 3.66
CA THR A 34 8.64 5.99 4.59
C THR A 34 7.41 5.10 4.78
N PHE A 35 7.54 3.77 4.63
CA PHE A 35 6.40 2.86 4.88
C PHE A 35 5.96 2.88 6.35
N ASP A 36 6.93 2.97 7.27
CA ASP A 36 6.71 2.79 8.71
C ASP A 36 6.68 4.11 9.49
N HIS A 37 7.32 5.18 8.99
CA HIS A 37 7.59 6.40 9.76
C HIS A 37 6.32 7.14 10.25
N ASP A 38 5.21 7.02 9.52
CA ASP A 38 3.96 7.71 9.81
C ASP A 38 2.86 6.82 10.39
N PHE A 39 3.16 5.54 10.62
CA PHE A 39 2.20 4.52 11.04
C PHE A 39 2.60 3.89 12.37
N GLN A 40 1.67 3.91 13.33
CA GLN A 40 1.92 3.45 14.71
C GLN A 40 2.19 1.94 14.78
N ARG A 41 1.54 1.16 13.90
CA ARG A 41 1.69 -0.29 13.83
C ARG A 41 2.04 -0.67 12.40
N PHE A 42 3.02 -1.54 12.24
CA PHE A 42 3.41 -2.09 10.94
C PHE A 42 3.75 -3.57 11.06
N TYR A 43 3.55 -4.31 9.97
CA TYR A 43 3.93 -5.71 9.84
C TYR A 43 4.29 -6.03 8.40
N GLY A 44 5.22 -6.98 8.22
CA GLY A 44 5.61 -7.44 6.91
C GLY A 44 6.07 -8.89 6.91
N TYR A 45 5.65 -9.64 5.89
CA TYR A 45 6.04 -11.02 5.65
C TYR A 45 5.88 -11.38 4.18
N LYS A 46 6.80 -12.19 3.63
CA LYS A 46 6.83 -12.66 2.23
C LYS A 46 6.36 -11.61 1.20
N ASN A 47 7.05 -10.47 1.18
CA ASN A 47 6.80 -9.35 0.25
C ASN A 47 5.39 -8.72 0.33
N THR A 48 4.66 -8.96 1.41
CA THR A 48 3.45 -8.25 1.78
C THR A 48 3.69 -7.44 3.04
N ARG A 49 3.09 -6.25 3.13
CA ARG A 49 3.15 -5.41 4.34
C ARG A 49 1.84 -4.70 4.58
N ILE A 50 1.55 -4.45 5.84
CA ILE A 50 0.41 -3.68 6.32
C ILE A 50 0.88 -2.71 7.38
N ALA A 51 0.33 -1.50 7.35
CA ALA A 51 0.55 -0.53 8.40
C ALA A 51 -0.75 0.22 8.71
N VAL A 52 -0.99 0.50 9.99
CA VAL A 52 -2.20 1.19 10.47
C VAL A 52 -1.80 2.37 11.36
N SER A 53 -2.49 3.50 11.17
CA SER A 53 -2.35 4.72 11.95
C SER A 53 -3.74 5.22 12.32
N THR A 54 -4.14 5.08 13.59
CA THR A 54 -5.43 5.60 14.06
C THR A 54 -5.37 7.11 14.21
N ALA A 55 -4.22 7.67 14.62
CA ALA A 55 -4.01 9.12 14.69
C ALA A 55 -4.24 9.82 13.34
N ARG A 56 -3.89 9.17 12.23
CA ARG A 56 -4.11 9.68 10.86
C ARG A 56 -5.39 9.14 10.21
N ALA A 57 -6.09 8.20 10.87
CA ALA A 57 -7.18 7.42 10.32
C ALA A 57 -6.85 6.76 8.95
N MET A 58 -5.65 6.19 8.83
CA MET A 58 -5.12 5.64 7.57
C MET A 58 -4.64 4.19 7.74
N ILE A 59 -4.72 3.44 6.64
CA ILE A 59 -4.15 2.10 6.48
C ILE A 59 -3.33 2.05 5.18
N LYS A 60 -2.17 1.40 5.22
CA LYS A 60 -1.25 1.31 4.08
C LYS A 60 -0.89 -0.15 3.82
N PHE A 61 -0.91 -0.52 2.55
CA PHE A 61 -0.61 -1.87 2.09
C PHE A 61 0.58 -1.88 1.14
N LYS A 62 1.30 -3.00 1.15
CA LYS A 62 2.27 -3.37 0.14
C LYS A 62 2.04 -4.83 -0.25
N ALA A 63 2.07 -5.11 -1.54
CA ALA A 63 2.09 -6.47 -2.08
C ALA A 63 2.96 -6.46 -3.34
N GLY A 64 4.14 -7.07 -3.27
CA GLY A 64 5.10 -6.98 -4.37
C GLY A 64 5.63 -5.55 -4.54
N SER A 65 5.55 -5.04 -5.76
CA SER A 65 5.89 -3.66 -6.11
C SER A 65 4.76 -2.66 -5.85
N ARG A 66 3.54 -3.13 -5.56
CA ARG A 66 2.38 -2.27 -5.34
C ARG A 66 2.37 -1.76 -3.91
N ILE A 67 2.17 -0.46 -3.74
CA ILE A 67 2.07 0.21 -2.45
C ILE A 67 0.97 1.25 -2.55
N LYS A 68 0.03 1.27 -1.61
CA LYS A 68 -1.02 2.29 -1.55
C LYS A 68 -1.51 2.49 -0.13
N ALA A 69 -1.91 3.72 0.19
CA ALA A 69 -2.55 4.08 1.45
C ALA A 69 -4.00 4.50 1.19
N TYR A 70 -4.86 4.21 2.16
CA TYR A 70 -6.30 4.45 2.13
C TYR A 70 -6.74 5.02 3.47
N ALA A 71 -7.83 5.79 3.48
CA ALA A 71 -8.49 6.12 4.72
C ALA A 71 -9.09 4.84 5.33
N LEU A 72 -9.14 4.74 6.66
CA LEU A 72 -9.78 3.61 7.33
C LEU A 72 -11.28 3.50 6.94
N SER A 73 -11.92 4.62 6.63
CA SER A 73 -13.30 4.67 6.13
C SER A 73 -13.49 4.07 4.73
N ASP A 74 -12.40 3.88 3.97
CA ASP A 74 -12.46 3.23 2.66
C ASP A 74 -12.38 1.70 2.77
N VAL A 75 -12.02 1.15 3.94
CA VAL A 75 -12.05 -0.29 4.20
C VAL A 75 -13.50 -0.75 4.35
N ARG A 76 -13.90 -1.74 3.54
CA ARG A 76 -15.28 -2.24 3.47
C ARG A 76 -15.48 -3.54 4.23
N SER A 77 -14.50 -4.43 4.15
CA SER A 77 -14.52 -5.72 4.84
C SER A 77 -13.10 -6.27 4.97
N TRP A 78 -12.91 -7.16 5.94
CA TRP A 78 -11.66 -7.89 6.12
C TRP A 78 -11.96 -9.31 6.58
N GLU A 79 -11.13 -10.25 6.13
CA GLU A 79 -11.25 -11.66 6.47
C GLU A 79 -9.87 -12.26 6.71
N LYS A 80 -9.77 -13.22 7.61
CA LYS A 80 -8.53 -13.96 7.87
C LYS A 80 -8.71 -15.43 7.54
N HIS A 81 -7.63 -16.08 7.13
CA HIS A 81 -7.61 -17.51 6.90
C HIS A 81 -6.26 -18.11 7.28
N TRP A 82 -6.28 -19.19 8.07
CA TRP A 82 -5.09 -19.97 8.41
C TRP A 82 -4.98 -21.22 7.53
N HIS A 83 -3.88 -21.33 6.79
CA HIS A 83 -3.59 -22.47 5.93
C HIS A 83 -2.74 -23.50 6.68
N ASN A 84 -3.36 -24.58 7.13
CA ASN A 84 -2.67 -25.63 7.92
C ASN A 84 -1.52 -26.32 7.17
N TYR A 85 -1.63 -26.49 5.84
CA TYR A 85 -0.67 -27.27 5.05
C TYR A 85 0.71 -26.63 4.92
N ASN A 86 0.78 -25.30 4.81
CA ASN A 86 2.03 -24.54 4.68
C ASN A 86 2.30 -23.66 5.90
N ARG A 87 1.47 -23.75 6.95
CA ARG A 87 1.55 -22.96 8.18
C ARG A 87 1.64 -21.46 7.88
N GLU A 88 0.82 -20.99 6.94
CA GLU A 88 0.76 -19.59 6.51
C GLU A 88 -0.64 -19.02 6.76
N GLY A 89 -0.72 -17.81 7.29
CA GLY A 89 -1.95 -17.06 7.46
C GLY A 89 -2.13 -16.03 6.35
N THR A 90 -3.36 -15.66 6.07
CA THR A 90 -3.70 -14.52 5.22
C THR A 90 -4.70 -13.61 5.91
N LEU A 91 -4.54 -12.30 5.73
CA LEU A 91 -5.53 -11.27 6.03
C LEU A 91 -5.85 -10.56 4.72
N THR A 92 -7.08 -10.71 4.23
CA THR A 92 -7.55 -10.07 3.00
C THR A 92 -8.46 -8.91 3.35
N LEU A 93 -8.19 -7.73 2.77
CA LEU A 93 -8.95 -6.52 3.00
C LEU A 93 -9.52 -6.00 1.68
N ASN A 94 -10.81 -5.67 1.70
CA ASN A 94 -11.50 -5.01 0.60
C ASN A 94 -11.59 -3.51 0.86
N VAL A 95 -11.23 -2.70 -0.13
CA VAL A 95 -11.22 -1.23 -0.05
C VAL A 95 -12.03 -0.60 -1.17
N ARG A 96 -12.49 0.63 -0.97
CA ARG A 96 -13.13 1.47 -1.98
C ARG A 96 -12.09 1.99 -2.98
N ASP A 97 -11.70 1.13 -3.90
CA ASP A 97 -10.76 1.43 -4.98
C ASP A 97 -11.18 0.69 -6.25
N VAL A 98 -11.12 1.35 -7.41
CA VAL A 98 -11.47 0.73 -8.70
C VAL A 98 -10.30 -0.08 -9.24
N ASP A 99 -9.07 0.37 -9.03
CA ASP A 99 -7.88 -0.27 -9.62
C ASP A 99 -7.42 -1.45 -8.77
N HIS A 100 -7.41 -1.27 -7.45
CA HIS A 100 -6.85 -2.23 -6.49
C HIS A 100 -7.78 -2.43 -5.28
N PRO A 101 -8.98 -3.02 -5.48
CA PRO A 101 -9.97 -3.19 -4.43
C PRO A 101 -9.59 -4.21 -3.35
N VAL A 102 -8.65 -5.12 -3.61
CA VAL A 102 -8.35 -6.26 -2.72
C VAL A 102 -6.87 -6.31 -2.39
N TRP A 103 -6.54 -6.39 -1.10
CA TRP A 103 -5.18 -6.55 -0.59
C TRP A 103 -5.08 -7.79 0.29
N THR A 104 -4.16 -8.69 -0.02
CA THR A 104 -3.89 -9.88 0.80
C THR A 104 -2.51 -9.78 1.45
N ILE A 105 -2.50 -9.86 2.77
CA ILE A 105 -1.30 -9.80 3.60
C ILE A 105 -1.04 -11.19 4.16
N LYS A 106 0.19 -11.68 3.99
CA LYS A 106 0.60 -13.01 4.44
C LYS A 106 1.17 -12.93 5.85
N PHE A 107 1.03 -14.01 6.61
CA PHE A 107 1.55 -14.14 7.96
C PHE A 107 2.26 -15.48 8.12
N GLY A 108 3.45 -15.48 8.72
CA GLY A 108 4.14 -16.72 9.09
C GLY A 108 3.70 -17.31 10.43
N ASN A 109 2.75 -16.67 11.12
CA ASN A 109 2.33 -17.01 12.47
C ASN A 109 0.83 -16.71 12.67
N GLU A 110 0.08 -17.68 13.18
CA GLU A 110 -1.37 -17.58 13.37
C GLU A 110 -1.76 -16.55 14.43
N THR A 111 -1.01 -16.50 15.53
CA THR A 111 -1.21 -15.51 16.61
C THR A 111 -1.03 -14.09 16.10
N GLU A 112 0.01 -13.83 15.29
CA GLU A 112 0.24 -12.50 14.72
C GLU A 112 -0.85 -12.13 13.69
N MET A 113 -1.32 -13.09 12.88
CA MET A 113 -2.48 -12.89 12.00
C MET A 113 -3.74 -12.52 12.78
N ASN A 114 -4.03 -13.25 13.87
CA ASN A 114 -5.18 -13.00 14.73
C ASN A 114 -5.11 -11.61 15.36
N LYS A 115 -3.93 -11.22 15.87
CA LYS A 115 -3.69 -9.88 16.40
C LYS A 115 -3.93 -8.79 15.35
N TRP A 116 -3.45 -8.98 14.11
CA TRP A 116 -3.66 -8.01 13.04
C TRP A 116 -5.10 -7.91 12.58
N TYR A 117 -5.83 -9.02 12.56
CA TYR A 117 -7.27 -9.01 12.32
C TYR A 117 -8.01 -8.14 13.36
N GLU A 118 -7.68 -8.28 14.65
CA GLU A 118 -8.27 -7.44 15.70
C GLU A 118 -7.83 -5.97 15.59
N LEU A 119 -6.55 -5.69 15.29
CA LEU A 119 -6.08 -4.32 15.09
C LEU A 119 -6.83 -3.60 13.95
N VAL A 120 -7.11 -4.31 12.85
CA VAL A 120 -7.91 -3.76 11.76
C VAL A 120 -9.35 -3.53 12.20
N SER A 121 -9.97 -4.50 12.88
CA SER A 121 -11.34 -4.37 13.40
C SER A 121 -11.48 -3.13 14.28
N GLN A 122 -10.57 -2.98 15.25
CA GLN A 122 -10.51 -1.85 16.16
C GLN A 122 -10.27 -0.52 15.44
N ALA A 123 -9.33 -0.48 14.50
CA ALA A 123 -9.03 0.74 13.76
C ALA A 123 -10.21 1.20 12.88
N VAL A 124 -10.88 0.28 12.19
CA VAL A 124 -11.99 0.58 11.28
C VAL A 124 -13.28 0.90 12.05
N ASN A 125 -13.63 0.08 13.05
CA ASN A 125 -14.93 0.19 13.72
C ASN A 125 -14.92 1.12 14.94
N GLU A 126 -13.85 1.12 15.72
CA GLU A 126 -13.86 1.70 17.07
C GLU A 126 -13.18 3.07 17.14
N LYS A 127 -12.56 3.54 16.03
CA LYS A 127 -11.79 4.80 15.97
C LYS A 127 -10.92 5.00 17.22
N LEU A 128 -10.27 3.94 17.68
CA LEU A 128 -9.53 3.97 18.94
C LEU A 128 -8.41 5.00 18.87
N LYS A 129 -8.34 5.89 19.87
CA LYS A 129 -7.12 6.62 20.21
C LYS A 129 -6.13 5.57 20.74
N LEU A 130 -5.31 5.01 19.85
CA LEU A 130 -4.20 4.12 20.19
C LEU A 130 -2.94 4.96 20.48
#